data_AF-R5JD83-F1
#
_entry.id   AF-R5JD83-F1
#
_cell.length_a   1.000
_cell.length_b   1.000
_cell.length_c   1.000
_cell.angle_alpha   90.00
_cell.angle_beta   90.00
_cell.angle_gamma   90.00
#
_symmetry.space_group_name_H-M   'P 1'
#
loop_
_entity.id
_entity.type
_entity.pdbx_description
1 polymer ?
#
loop_
_entity_poly.entity_id
_entity_poly.type
_entity_poly.pdbx_seq_one_letter_code
_entity_poly.pdbx_strand_id
1 'polypeptide(L)'
;MEEEIKFVVFKNLSEVKPKVDNLDGLCYYFANNIKADLEMMEIPVNMYNINEGDGCDHYYLIAGNEADYLIDPTYSQFLPKLNETPILFEDFPANVLEKTEQGKEILGDLLRNGYHKLSGNDFDVYLSGFKLKERKKHK
;
A
#
# COMPACT_ATOMS: atom_id res chain seq x y z
N MET A 1 -17.96 -5.97 -7.84
CA MET A 1 -16.51 -5.68 -7.87
C MET A 1 -15.93 -5.39 -6.49
N GLU A 2 -16.48 -4.45 -5.72
CA GLU A 2 -15.92 -4.12 -4.38
C GLU A 2 -15.91 -5.33 -3.43
N GLU A 3 -17.00 -6.11 -3.40
CA GLU A 3 -17.10 -7.30 -2.55
C GLU A 3 -16.10 -8.40 -2.95
N GLU A 4 -15.76 -8.51 -4.23
CA GLU A 4 -14.76 -9.43 -4.76
C GLU A 4 -13.34 -9.00 -4.35
N ILE A 5 -13.03 -7.70 -4.50
CA ILE A 5 -11.76 -7.11 -4.02
C ILE A 5 -11.61 -7.36 -2.53
N LYS A 6 -12.64 -7.02 -1.76
CA LYS A 6 -12.72 -7.24 -0.32
C LYS A 6 -12.48 -8.71 0.03
N PHE A 7 -13.21 -9.63 -0.60
CA PHE A 7 -13.06 -11.06 -0.37
C PHE A 7 -11.63 -11.54 -0.57
N VAL A 8 -10.99 -11.17 -1.69
CA VAL A 8 -9.61 -11.59 -2.00
C VAL A 8 -8.60 -11.03 -1.00
N VAL A 9 -8.71 -9.75 -0.67
CA VAL A 9 -7.81 -9.10 0.30
C VAL A 9 -7.95 -9.73 1.68
N PHE A 10 -9.18 -9.91 2.17
CA PHE A 10 -9.44 -10.51 3.48
C PHE A 10 -9.02 -11.98 3.54
N LYS A 11 -9.26 -12.77 2.49
CA LYS A 11 -8.77 -14.16 2.38
C LYS A 11 -7.26 -14.19 2.61
N ASN A 12 -6.49 -13.44 1.83
CA ASN A 12 -5.03 -13.41 1.93
C ASN A 12 -4.54 -12.93 3.30
N LEU A 13 -5.14 -11.87 3.85
CA LEU A 13 -4.80 -11.38 5.19
C LEU A 13 -5.08 -12.42 6.28
N SER A 14 -6.22 -13.12 6.20
CA SER A 14 -6.64 -14.10 7.20
C SER A 14 -5.76 -15.35 7.24
N GLU A 15 -5.17 -15.74 6.11
CA GLU A 15 -4.29 -16.90 6.01
C GLU A 15 -2.90 -16.67 6.60
N VAL A 16 -2.45 -15.41 6.63
CA VAL A 16 -1.08 -15.02 6.99
C VAL A 16 -1.01 -14.36 8.36
N LYS A 17 -1.90 -13.43 8.70
CA LYS A 17 -1.87 -12.67 9.98
C LYS A 17 -1.70 -13.55 11.23
N PRO A 18 -2.31 -14.75 11.35
CA PRO A 18 -2.11 -15.61 12.52
C PRO A 18 -0.70 -16.22 12.66
N LYS A 19 0.15 -16.10 11.64
CA LYS A 19 1.46 -16.78 11.54
C LYS A 19 2.66 -15.82 11.62
N VAL A 20 2.40 -14.51 11.68
CA VAL A 20 3.43 -13.47 11.63
C VAL A 20 3.15 -12.39 12.67
N ASP A 21 4.21 -11.79 13.23
CA ASP A 21 4.07 -10.73 14.22
C ASP A 21 3.67 -9.39 13.57
N ASN A 22 4.09 -9.15 12.33
CA ASN A 22 3.75 -7.99 11.53
C ASN A 22 3.81 -8.33 10.02
N LEU A 23 3.46 -7.36 9.17
CA LEU A 23 3.40 -7.53 7.72
C LEU A 23 4.63 -6.97 6.98
N ASP A 24 5.67 -6.56 7.71
CA ASP A 24 6.83 -5.90 7.13
C ASP A 24 7.58 -6.84 6.18
N GLY A 25 7.92 -6.34 4.99
CA GLY A 25 8.61 -7.14 3.97
C GLY A 25 7.75 -8.20 3.27
N LEU A 26 6.45 -8.27 3.57
CA LEU A 26 5.53 -9.21 2.92
C LEU A 26 4.77 -8.58 1.72
N CYS A 27 5.06 -7.33 1.37
CA CYS A 27 4.34 -6.59 0.32
C CYS A 27 4.34 -7.33 -1.03
N TYR A 28 5.49 -7.86 -1.47
CA TYR A 28 5.57 -8.64 -2.71
C TYR A 28 4.76 -9.94 -2.64
N TYR A 29 4.78 -10.64 -1.50
CA TYR A 29 3.98 -11.85 -1.30
C TYR A 29 2.48 -11.56 -1.41
N PHE A 30 1.99 -10.54 -0.70
CA PHE A 30 0.58 -10.16 -0.74
C PHE A 30 0.16 -9.67 -2.13
N ALA A 31 0.97 -8.80 -2.75
CA ALA A 31 0.69 -8.27 -4.08
C ALA A 31 0.56 -9.39 -5.12
N ASN A 32 1.46 -10.38 -5.12
CA ASN A 32 1.37 -11.50 -6.07
C ASN A 32 0.15 -12.39 -5.84
N ASN A 33 -0.13 -12.78 -4.60
CA ASN A 33 -1.25 -13.69 -4.33
C ASN A 33 -2.60 -13.03 -4.60
N ILE A 34 -2.77 -11.77 -4.17
CA ILE A 34 -3.99 -11.02 -4.44
C ILE A 34 -4.16 -10.80 -5.94
N LYS A 35 -3.08 -10.46 -6.66
CA LYS A 35 -3.11 -10.34 -8.12
C LYS A 35 -3.57 -11.64 -8.77
N ALA A 36 -2.99 -12.78 -8.40
CA ALA A 36 -3.35 -14.08 -8.97
C ALA A 36 -4.83 -14.42 -8.71
N ASP A 37 -5.33 -14.20 -7.49
CA ASP A 37 -6.73 -14.43 -7.14
C ASP A 37 -7.68 -13.51 -7.94
N LEU A 38 -7.33 -12.24 -8.14
CA LEU A 38 -8.12 -11.29 -8.93
C LEU A 38 -8.13 -11.63 -10.42
N GLU A 39 -6.99 -12.04 -10.97
CA GLU A 39 -6.89 -12.50 -12.36
C GLU A 39 -7.72 -13.77 -12.61
N MET A 40 -7.78 -14.69 -11.63
CA MET A 40 -8.66 -15.85 -11.68
C MET A 40 -10.14 -15.49 -11.67
N MET A 41 -10.50 -14.33 -11.12
CA MET A 41 -11.85 -13.77 -11.13
C MET A 41 -12.11 -12.88 -12.35
N GLU A 42 -11.19 -12.84 -13.32
CA GLU A 42 -11.26 -11.98 -14.51
C GLU A 42 -11.33 -10.47 -14.17
N ILE A 43 -10.84 -10.07 -12.98
CA ILE A 43 -10.76 -8.67 -12.57
C ILE A 43 -9.42 -8.10 -13.05
N PRO A 44 -9.40 -7.03 -13.87
CA PRO A 44 -8.17 -6.40 -14.30
C PRO A 44 -7.37 -5.89 -13.11
N VAL A 45 -6.06 -6.18 -13.08
CA VAL A 45 -5.18 -5.78 -11.99
C VAL A 45 -3.75 -5.61 -12.49
N ASN A 46 -3.10 -4.52 -12.07
CA ASN A 46 -1.70 -4.24 -12.34
C ASN A 46 -0.95 -4.11 -11.01
N MET A 47 0.28 -4.61 -10.99
CA MET A 47 1.19 -4.50 -9.85
C MET A 47 2.23 -3.42 -10.13
N TYR A 48 2.50 -2.60 -9.13
CA TYR A 48 3.46 -1.51 -9.19
C TYR A 48 4.43 -1.58 -8.02
N ASN A 49 5.63 -1.04 -8.23
CA ASN A 49 6.62 -0.84 -7.19
C ASN A 49 6.84 0.66 -6.98
N ILE A 50 6.83 1.13 -5.73
CA ILE A 50 7.01 2.55 -5.39
C ILE A 50 8.41 3.06 -5.75
N ASN A 51 9.45 2.21 -5.78
CA ASN A 51 10.79 2.63 -6.20
C ASN A 51 11.61 1.50 -6.84
N GLU A 52 11.50 1.35 -8.16
CA GLU A 52 12.56 0.71 -8.94
C GLU A 52 13.82 1.61 -8.95
N GLY A 53 14.69 1.51 -7.92
CA GLY A 53 16.06 2.02 -7.99
C GLY A 53 16.61 2.78 -6.77
N ASP A 54 15.77 3.28 -5.86
CA ASP A 54 16.22 4.17 -4.77
C ASP A 54 16.00 3.65 -3.34
N GLY A 55 15.72 2.35 -3.19
CA GLY A 55 15.91 1.61 -1.94
C GLY A 55 14.64 1.34 -1.11
N CYS A 56 13.47 1.82 -1.55
CA CYS A 56 12.19 1.37 -0.99
C CYS A 56 11.55 0.34 -1.93
N ASP A 57 11.76 -0.94 -1.63
CA ASP A 57 11.11 -2.03 -2.36
C ASP A 57 9.71 -2.27 -1.77
N HIS A 58 8.68 -1.64 -2.35
CA HIS A 58 7.30 -1.77 -1.88
C HIS A 58 6.32 -1.93 -3.03
N TYR A 59 5.47 -2.94 -2.91
CA TYR A 59 4.50 -3.32 -3.94
C TYR A 59 3.08 -3.00 -3.52
N TYR A 60 2.32 -2.44 -4.46
CA TYR A 60 0.88 -2.22 -4.36
C TYR A 60 0.20 -2.62 -5.67
N LEU A 61 -1.12 -2.78 -5.65
CA LEU A 61 -1.90 -3.10 -6.84
C LEU A 61 -2.89 -1.98 -7.16
N ILE A 62 -3.19 -1.84 -8.44
CA ILE A 62 -4.35 -1.08 -8.93
C ILE A 62 -5.25 -2.07 -9.67
N ALA A 63 -6.50 -2.16 -9.25
CA ALA A 63 -7.46 -3.14 -9.75
C ALA A 63 -8.80 -2.51 -10.14
N GLY A 64 -9.54 -3.19 -11.01
CA GLY A 64 -10.84 -2.75 -11.53
C GLY A 64 -10.77 -2.35 -13.01
N ASN A 65 -11.94 -2.24 -13.63
CA ASN A 65 -12.04 -1.97 -15.07
C ASN A 65 -11.52 -0.58 -15.43
N GLU A 66 -11.64 0.37 -14.52
CA GLU A 66 -11.20 1.76 -14.71
C GLU A 66 -10.11 2.14 -13.70
N ALA A 67 -9.32 1.16 -13.22
CA ALA A 67 -8.36 1.36 -12.15
C ALA A 67 -9.03 1.92 -10.86
N ASP A 68 -10.13 1.29 -10.48
CA ASP A 68 -11.05 1.76 -9.43
C ASP A 68 -10.54 1.59 -8.00
N TYR A 69 -9.56 0.71 -7.76
CA TYR A 69 -9.12 0.34 -6.41
C TYR A 69 -7.60 0.34 -6.28
N LEU A 70 -7.13 1.01 -5.23
CA LEU A 70 -5.79 0.83 -4.69
C LEU A 70 -5.83 -0.33 -3.67
N ILE A 71 -4.91 -1.28 -3.80
CA ILE A 71 -4.77 -2.40 -2.86
C ILE A 71 -3.35 -2.40 -2.30
N ASP A 72 -3.25 -2.21 -0.98
CA ASP A 72 -1.99 -2.24 -0.23
C ASP A 72 -2.26 -2.75 1.21
N PRO A 73 -2.41 -4.07 1.38
CA PRO A 73 -2.73 -4.67 2.68
C PRO A 73 -1.58 -4.59 3.67
N THR A 74 -0.39 -4.21 3.21
CA THR A 74 0.84 -4.13 3.99
C THR A 74 1.21 -2.70 4.37
N TYR A 75 0.37 -1.71 4.06
CA TYR A 75 0.65 -0.30 4.33
C TYR A 75 1.02 0.00 5.79
N SER A 76 0.55 -0.82 6.74
CA SER A 76 0.90 -0.73 8.16
C SER A 76 2.42 -0.72 8.44
N GLN A 77 3.26 -1.24 7.54
CA GLN A 77 4.71 -1.18 7.67
C GLN A 77 5.28 0.25 7.64
N PHE A 78 4.50 1.21 7.12
CA PHE A 78 4.87 2.63 7.05
C PHE A 78 4.34 3.46 8.22
N LEU A 79 3.74 2.82 9.23
CA LEU A 79 3.35 3.49 10.46
C LEU A 79 4.60 3.85 11.29
N PRO A 80 4.59 5.00 11.97
CA PRO A 80 5.65 5.34 12.91
C PRO A 80 5.73 4.30 14.04
N LYS A 81 6.92 3.75 14.28
CA LYS A 81 7.20 2.85 15.39
C LYS A 81 7.89 3.61 16.51
N LEU A 82 7.66 3.16 17.75
CA LEU A 82 8.22 3.82 18.93
C LEU A 82 9.75 3.85 18.85
N ASN A 83 10.34 5.04 18.98
CA ASN A 83 11.78 5.29 18.88
C ASN A 83 12.41 5.01 17.50
N GLU A 84 11.61 4.88 16.44
CA GLU A 84 12.13 4.75 15.07
C GLU A 84 12.05 6.08 14.32
N THR A 85 13.04 6.31 13.46
CA THR A 85 13.04 7.41 12.49
C THR A 85 13.06 6.82 11.09
N PRO A 86 12.33 7.41 10.12
CA PRO A 86 12.30 6.87 8.77
C PRO A 86 13.70 6.98 8.16
N ILE A 87 14.23 5.86 7.65
CA ILE A 87 15.58 5.82 7.07
C ILE A 87 15.56 6.43 5.66
N LEU A 88 14.61 5.98 4.83
CA LEU A 88 14.53 6.31 3.41
C LEU A 88 13.70 7.57 3.11
N PHE A 89 12.66 7.81 3.92
CA PHE A 89 11.68 8.87 3.68
C PHE A 89 11.94 10.11 4.53
N GLU A 90 11.56 11.29 4.03
CA GLU A 90 11.64 12.55 4.80
C GLU A 90 10.84 12.47 6.11
N ASP A 91 9.69 11.82 6.06
CA ASP A 91 8.76 11.57 7.15
C ASP A 91 8.16 10.16 6.95
N PHE A 92 7.55 9.57 7.97
CA PHE A 92 6.83 8.30 7.76
C PHE A 92 5.69 8.53 6.75
N PRO A 93 5.50 7.67 5.74
CA PRO A 93 4.44 7.86 4.75
C PRO A 93 3.04 8.05 5.38
N ALA A 94 2.75 7.34 6.47
CA ALA A 94 1.52 7.53 7.23
C ALA A 94 1.37 8.96 7.77
N ASN A 95 2.43 9.53 8.36
CA ASN A 95 2.41 10.91 8.88
C ASN A 95 2.15 11.95 7.77
N VAL A 96 2.61 11.66 6.54
CA VAL A 96 2.36 12.53 5.39
C VAL A 96 0.88 12.49 5.01
N LEU A 97 0.27 11.30 4.95
CA LEU A 97 -1.16 11.16 4.64
C LEU A 97 -2.05 11.81 5.71
N GLU A 98 -1.69 11.69 6.99
CA GLU A 98 -2.45 12.26 8.11
C GLU A 98 -2.57 13.80 8.08
N LYS A 99 -1.79 14.49 7.24
CA LYS A 99 -1.82 15.97 7.11
C LYS A 99 -3.07 16.50 6.40
N THR A 100 -3.84 15.64 5.73
CA THR A 100 -5.03 16.03 4.98
C THR A 100 -6.21 15.13 5.32
N GLU A 101 -7.44 15.63 5.23
CA GLU A 101 -8.64 14.79 5.49
C GLU A 101 -8.75 13.63 4.51
N GLN A 102 -8.47 13.88 3.23
CA GLN A 102 -8.43 12.86 2.19
C GLN A 102 -7.37 11.78 2.47
N GLY A 103 -6.15 12.19 2.84
CA GLY A 103 -5.10 11.24 3.20
C GLY A 103 -5.43 10.41 4.44
N LYS A 104 -6.15 10.98 5.43
CA LYS A 104 -6.65 10.21 6.59
C LYS A 104 -7.68 9.16 6.18
N GLU A 105 -8.54 9.46 5.21
CA GLU A 105 -9.52 8.51 4.69
C GLU A 105 -8.83 7.33 3.99
N ILE A 106 -7.92 7.63 3.04
CA ILE A 106 -7.08 6.63 2.36
C ILE A 106 -6.34 5.77 3.39
N LEU A 107 -5.64 6.39 4.34
CA LEU A 107 -4.91 5.69 5.38
C LEU A 107 -5.83 4.79 6.22
N GLY A 108 -6.99 5.31 6.63
CA GLY A 108 -7.96 4.55 7.41
C GLY A 108 -8.44 3.30 6.66
N ASP A 109 -8.68 3.41 5.36
CA ASP A 109 -9.14 2.28 4.55
C ASP A 109 -8.05 1.26 4.30
N LEU A 110 -6.82 1.70 4.00
CA LEU A 110 -5.67 0.79 3.85
C LEU A 110 -5.40 0.02 5.15
N LEU A 111 -5.47 0.68 6.32
CA LEU A 111 -5.22 0.02 7.60
C LEU A 111 -6.35 -0.94 8.02
N ARG A 112 -7.62 -0.61 7.71
CA ARG A 112 -8.78 -1.42 8.10
C ARG A 112 -9.05 -2.55 7.11
N ASN A 113 -9.01 -2.24 5.82
CA ASN A 113 -9.49 -3.10 4.74
C ASN A 113 -8.35 -3.64 3.88
N GLY A 114 -7.19 -2.99 3.86
CA GLY A 114 -6.08 -3.31 2.96
C GLY A 114 -6.30 -2.82 1.53
N TYR A 115 -7.38 -2.08 1.26
CA TYR A 115 -7.68 -1.47 -0.02
C TYR A 115 -8.47 -0.17 0.17
N HIS A 116 -8.49 0.67 -0.86
CA HIS A 116 -9.25 1.91 -0.93
C HIS A 116 -9.81 2.10 -2.33
N LYS A 117 -11.05 2.59 -2.43
CA LYS A 117 -11.67 2.90 -3.72
C LYS A 117 -11.19 4.26 -4.19
N LEU A 118 -10.54 4.30 -5.34
CA LEU A 118 -9.95 5.50 -5.91
C LEU A 118 -11.03 6.45 -6.43
N SER A 119 -10.87 7.72 -6.11
CA SER A 119 -11.68 8.83 -6.60
C SER A 119 -10.82 10.09 -6.76
N GLY A 120 -11.15 10.94 -7.74
CA GLY A 120 -10.45 12.21 -7.94
C GLY A 120 -8.92 12.06 -8.01
N ASN A 121 -8.21 12.62 -7.03
CA ASN A 121 -6.75 12.60 -6.92
C ASN A 121 -6.24 11.68 -5.79
N ASP A 122 -7.03 10.71 -5.32
CA ASP A 122 -6.64 9.81 -4.21
C ASP A 122 -5.31 9.11 -4.47
N PHE A 123 -5.07 8.69 -5.72
CA PHE A 123 -3.83 8.03 -6.08
C PHE A 123 -2.60 8.94 -5.94
N ASP A 124 -2.71 10.20 -6.37
CA ASP A 124 -1.64 11.19 -6.21
C ASP A 124 -1.37 11.47 -4.73
N VAL A 125 -2.43 11.53 -3.92
CA VAL A 125 -2.33 11.71 -2.46
C VAL A 125 -1.62 10.52 -1.82
N TYR A 126 -1.98 9.28 -2.18
CA TYR A 126 -1.29 8.07 -1.74
C TYR A 126 0.21 8.12 -2.08
N LEU A 127 0.56 8.38 -3.34
CA LEU A 127 1.96 8.45 -3.78
C LEU A 127 2.74 9.58 -3.10
N SER A 128 2.08 10.68 -2.74
CA SER A 128 2.70 11.80 -2.03
C SER A 128 3.25 11.41 -0.66
N GLY A 129 2.78 10.30 -0.07
CA GLY A 129 3.29 9.75 1.18
C GLY A 129 4.73 9.25 1.08
N PHE A 130 5.20 8.87 -0.11
CA PHE A 130 6.47 8.16 -0.29
C PHE A 130 7.63 9.09 -0.70
N LYS A 131 7.71 10.27 -0.08
CA LYS A 131 8.79 11.25 -0.36
C LYS A 131 10.12 10.79 0.22
N LEU A 132 11.05 10.45 -0.67
CA LEU A 132 12.42 10.08 -0.31
C LEU A 132 13.21 11.28 0.20
N LYS A 133 14.11 11.03 1.16
CA LYS A 133 15.11 12.03 1.56
C LYS A 133 16.01 12.35 0.36
N GLU A 134 16.28 13.64 0.14
CA GLU A 134 17.31 14.03 -0.81
C GLU A 134 18.66 13.37 -0.46
N ARG A 135 19.21 12.58 -1.39
CA ARG A 135 20.60 12.10 -1.26
C ARG A 135 21.51 13.33 -1.27
N LYS A 136 22.11 13.66 -0.12
CA LYS A 136 23.22 14.61 -0.07
C LYS A 136 24.32 14.06 -0.97
N LYS A 137 24.47 14.64 -2.17
CA LYS A 137 25.66 14.42 -2.99
C LYS A 137 26.84 14.93 -2.18
N HIS A 138 27.59 14.02 -1.56
CA HIS A 138 28.92 14.34 -1.06
C HIS A 138 29.73 14.80 -2.28
N LYS A 139 29.94 16.12 -2.39
CA LYS A 139 30.94 16.72 -3.26
C LYS A 139 32.31 16.55 -2.62
#